data_AF-A0A7D9LCG1-F1
#
_entry.id   AF-A0A7D9LCG1-F1
#
_cell.length_a   1.000
_cell.length_b   1.000
_cell.length_c   1.000
_cell.angle_alpha   90.00
_cell.angle_beta   90.00
_cell.angle_gamma   90.00
#
_symmetry.space_group_name_H-M   'P 1'
#
loop_
_entity.id
_entity.type
_entity.pdbx_description
1 polymer ?
#
loop_
_entity_poly.entity_id
_entity_poly.type
_entity_poly.pdbx_seq_one_letter_code
_entity_poly.pdbx_strand_id
1 'polypeptide(L)'
;MQFLNDFQQIKIEDILPFFPDFVTIDHFKDAICSSLEEYNQHINELKTEMQEATESAENIRQDIHEMKNRYGVVEADKKCVSCSFPLLTRAFYIFPCHHAFHADCLVDEVLPHLKGKQRKKLEQLKKKLYRMDDPSPRPGSRNRENDPRIMPEDSFEKLKADQDELVASECVLCGEYMIRSIDQPFITPEEYDDVIKSWE
;
A
#
# COMPACT_ATOMS: atom_id res chain seq x y z
N MET A 1 -8.95 39.84 -36.54
CA MET A 1 -9.10 39.18 -35.22
C MET A 1 -9.75 37.78 -35.29
N GLN A 2 -10.38 37.34 -36.40
CA GLN A 2 -10.93 35.97 -36.52
C GLN A 2 -9.86 34.87 -36.72
N PHE A 3 -8.77 35.19 -37.43
CA PHE A 3 -7.79 34.17 -37.86
C PHE A 3 -7.00 33.50 -36.71
N LEU A 4 -6.86 34.14 -35.54
CA LEU A 4 -6.21 33.52 -34.37
C LEU A 4 -7.22 32.72 -33.52
N ASN A 5 -8.50 33.09 -33.54
CA ASN A 5 -9.55 32.36 -32.82
C ASN A 5 -9.99 31.09 -33.56
N ASP A 6 -9.78 31.02 -34.88
CA ASP A 6 -10.12 29.86 -35.71
C ASP A 6 -9.10 28.70 -35.57
N PHE A 7 -7.90 28.96 -35.02
CA PHE A 7 -6.83 27.98 -34.85
C PHE A 7 -6.39 27.86 -33.38
N GLN A 8 -7.08 27.02 -32.61
CA GLN A 8 -6.79 26.71 -31.19
C GLN A 8 -5.38 26.15 -30.90
N GLN A 9 -4.58 25.84 -31.91
CA GLN A 9 -3.27 25.17 -31.77
C GLN A 9 -2.08 26.10 -32.03
N ILE A 10 -2.30 27.30 -32.60
CA ILE A 10 -1.23 28.24 -32.94
C ILE A 10 -1.23 29.34 -31.89
N LYS A 11 -0.15 29.43 -31.11
CA LYS A 11 -0.01 30.46 -30.09
C LYS A 11 0.55 31.74 -30.71
N ILE A 12 0.25 32.88 -30.08
CA ILE A 12 0.79 34.16 -30.55
C ILE A 12 2.33 34.21 -30.48
N GLU A 13 2.92 33.40 -29.61
CA GLU A 13 4.36 33.14 -29.51
C GLU A 13 4.96 32.57 -30.81
N ASP A 14 4.22 31.75 -31.54
CA ASP A 14 4.71 31.05 -32.73
C ASP A 14 4.78 31.98 -33.96
N ILE A 15 3.96 33.03 -33.96
CA ILE A 15 3.87 34.00 -35.06
C ILE A 15 4.68 35.28 -34.80
N LEU A 16 5.04 35.57 -33.55
CA LEU A 16 5.84 36.73 -33.13
C LEU A 16 7.15 36.93 -33.93
N PRO A 17 7.93 35.89 -34.26
CA PRO A 17 9.15 36.01 -35.05
C PRO A 17 8.96 36.46 -36.49
N PHE A 18 7.73 36.33 -37.03
CA PHE A 18 7.41 36.64 -38.42
C PHE A 18 6.84 38.04 -38.61
N PHE A 19 6.79 38.87 -37.56
CA PHE A 19 6.26 40.23 -37.63
C PHE A 19 7.26 41.19 -38.28
N PRO A 20 6.87 41.86 -39.39
CA PRO A 20 7.79 42.62 -40.20
C PRO A 20 8.19 44.00 -39.63
N ASP A 21 7.38 44.65 -38.77
CA ASP A 21 7.71 45.97 -38.16
C ASP A 21 6.83 46.34 -36.93
N PHE A 22 7.38 47.18 -36.02
CA PHE A 22 6.77 47.66 -34.76
C PHE A 22 5.39 48.34 -34.92
N VAL A 23 5.10 48.91 -36.10
CA VAL A 23 3.83 49.59 -36.42
C VAL A 23 2.66 48.59 -36.55
N THR A 24 2.94 47.33 -36.88
CA THR A 24 1.92 46.27 -36.94
C THR A 24 1.60 45.67 -35.58
N ILE A 25 2.45 45.85 -34.55
CA ILE A 25 2.26 45.32 -33.20
C ILE A 25 1.08 45.97 -32.49
N ASP A 26 0.78 47.25 -32.76
CA ASP A 26 -0.34 47.97 -32.14
C ASP A 26 -1.70 47.32 -32.48
N HIS A 27 -1.80 46.65 -33.64
CA HIS A 27 -3.00 45.89 -34.04
C HIS A 27 -3.14 44.54 -33.32
N PHE A 28 -2.07 44.03 -32.71
CA PHE A 28 -2.05 42.74 -32.00
C PHE A 28 -1.81 42.88 -30.50
N LYS A 29 -1.65 44.11 -30.00
CA LYS A 29 -1.43 44.44 -28.60
C LYS A 29 -2.48 43.77 -27.69
N ASP A 30 -3.76 43.91 -28.02
CA ASP A 30 -4.85 43.36 -27.21
C ASP A 30 -4.82 41.83 -27.18
N ALA A 31 -4.46 41.18 -28.29
CA ALA A 31 -4.32 39.73 -28.37
C ALA A 31 -3.12 39.24 -27.55
N ILE A 32 -1.99 39.94 -27.60
CA ILE A 32 -0.81 39.64 -26.80
C ILE A 32 -1.11 39.83 -25.30
N CYS A 33 -1.77 40.93 -24.92
CA CYS A 33 -2.19 41.17 -23.54
C CYS A 33 -3.14 40.07 -23.05
N SER A 34 -4.12 39.67 -23.86
CA SER A 34 -5.07 38.59 -23.50
C SER A 34 -4.35 37.25 -23.30
N SER A 35 -3.44 36.86 -24.20
CA SER A 35 -2.67 35.62 -24.02
C SER A 35 -1.76 35.67 -22.80
N LEU A 36 -1.09 36.81 -22.54
CA LEU A 36 -0.26 36.97 -21.33
C LEU A 36 -1.08 36.92 -20.04
N GLU A 37 -2.31 37.46 -20.04
CA GLU A 37 -3.24 37.37 -18.93
C GLU A 37 -3.68 35.92 -18.69
N GLU A 38 -4.03 35.18 -19.76
CA GLU A 38 -4.37 33.75 -19.68
C GLU A 38 -3.19 32.91 -19.14
N TYR A 39 -1.96 33.20 -19.58
CA TYR A 39 -0.77 32.55 -19.02
C TYR A 39 -0.57 32.85 -17.54
N ASN A 40 -0.72 34.11 -17.12
CA ASN A 40 -0.61 34.47 -15.71
C ASN A 40 -1.71 33.79 -14.89
N GLN A 41 -2.93 33.71 -15.43
CA GLN A 41 -4.02 32.98 -14.79
C GLN A 41 -3.68 31.50 -14.62
N HIS A 42 -3.24 30.83 -15.68
CA HIS A 42 -2.88 29.41 -15.63
C HIS A 42 -1.69 29.16 -14.67
N ILE A 43 -0.71 30.05 -14.63
CA ILE A 43 0.40 29.97 -13.65
C ILE A 43 -0.13 30.09 -12.21
N ASN A 44 -1.09 30.99 -11.98
CA ASN A 44 -1.70 31.18 -10.65
C ASN A 44 -2.57 29.98 -10.26
N GLU A 45 -3.32 29.39 -11.20
CA GLU A 45 -4.09 28.16 -11.00
C GLU A 45 -3.16 27.00 -10.64
N LEU A 46 -2.11 26.75 -11.44
CA LEU A 46 -1.12 25.70 -11.16
C LEU A 46 -0.42 25.91 -9.81
N LYS A 47 -0.10 27.16 -9.46
CA LYS A 47 0.48 27.49 -8.16
C LYS A 47 -0.49 27.18 -7.01
N THR A 48 -1.77 27.44 -7.21
CA THR A 48 -2.83 27.15 -6.23
C THR A 48 -2.98 25.64 -6.07
N GLU A 49 -3.08 24.89 -7.16
CA GLU A 49 -3.12 23.41 -7.14
C GLU A 49 -1.89 22.82 -6.44
N MET A 50 -0.70 23.35 -6.70
CA MET A 50 0.52 22.91 -6.04
C MET A 50 0.49 23.19 -4.54
N GLN A 51 -0.06 24.34 -4.12
CA GLN A 51 -0.20 24.70 -2.71
C GLN A 51 -1.21 23.79 -2.01
N GLU A 52 -2.37 23.54 -2.62
CA GLU A 52 -3.40 22.63 -2.09
C GLU A 52 -2.89 21.19 -1.96
N ALA A 53 -2.18 20.69 -2.98
CA ALA A 53 -1.57 19.37 -2.93
C ALA A 53 -0.51 19.27 -1.82
N THR A 54 0.26 20.34 -1.61
CA THR A 54 1.28 20.40 -0.54
C THR A 54 0.65 20.43 0.85
N GLU A 55 -0.41 21.21 1.03
CA GLU A 55 -1.17 21.26 2.29
C GLU A 55 -1.83 19.92 2.60
N SER A 56 -2.48 19.31 1.61
CA SER A 56 -3.05 17.96 1.72
C SER A 56 -1.99 16.92 2.13
N ALA A 57 -0.82 16.96 1.49
CA ALA A 57 0.29 16.07 1.84
C ALA A 57 0.80 16.29 3.28
N GLU A 58 0.81 17.54 3.77
CA GLU A 58 1.21 17.84 5.14
C GLU A 58 0.18 17.33 6.15
N ASN A 59 -1.11 17.52 5.89
CA ASN A 59 -2.18 16.98 6.73
C ASN A 59 -2.09 15.45 6.83
N ILE A 60 -1.88 14.75 5.70
CA ILE A 60 -1.68 13.29 5.70
C ILE A 60 -0.45 12.90 6.52
N ARG A 61 0.67 13.63 6.42
CA ARG A 61 1.87 13.36 7.23
C ARG A 61 1.60 13.56 8.72
N GLN A 62 0.84 14.58 9.09
CA GLN A 62 0.43 14.83 10.46
C GLN A 62 -0.45 13.69 10.99
N ASP A 63 -1.47 13.26 10.23
CA ASP A 63 -2.34 12.15 10.60
C ASP A 63 -1.56 10.85 10.81
N ILE A 64 -0.60 10.54 9.94
CA ILE A 64 0.29 9.38 10.09
C ILE A 64 1.08 9.48 11.40
N HIS A 65 1.60 10.67 11.73
CA HIS A 65 2.36 10.87 12.96
C HIS A 65 1.49 10.71 14.21
N GLU A 66 0.29 11.28 14.21
CA GLU A 66 -0.67 11.15 15.31
C GLU A 66 -1.09 9.68 15.50
N MET A 67 -1.36 8.96 14.40
CA MET A 67 -1.69 7.54 14.46
C MET A 67 -0.57 6.68 15.05
N LYS A 68 0.69 7.02 14.79
CA LYS A 68 1.85 6.29 15.34
C LYS A 68 1.95 6.37 16.87
N ASN A 69 1.45 7.45 17.47
CA ASN A 69 1.51 7.69 18.92
C ASN A 69 0.27 7.18 19.67
N ARG A 70 -0.70 6.58 18.98
CA ARG A 70 -1.88 5.98 19.63
C ARG A 70 -1.50 4.66 20.29
N TYR A 71 -1.98 4.46 21.51
CA TYR A 71 -1.91 3.16 22.18
C TYR A 71 -3.28 2.51 22.19
N GLY A 72 -3.31 1.18 22.14
CA GLY A 72 -4.50 0.36 22.31
C GLY A 72 -4.41 -0.43 23.61
N VAL A 73 -5.50 -0.50 24.36
CA VAL A 73 -5.59 -1.38 25.54
C VAL A 73 -6.11 -2.74 25.08
N VAL A 74 -5.45 -3.81 25.51
CA VAL A 74 -5.81 -5.19 25.18
C VAL A 74 -6.33 -5.84 26.45
N GLU A 75 -7.63 -6.17 26.46
CA GLU A 75 -8.23 -6.89 27.56
C GLU A 75 -7.81 -8.37 27.52
N ALA A 76 -7.71 -9.00 28.70
CA ALA A 76 -7.20 -10.38 28.82
C ALA A 76 -8.15 -11.44 28.23
N ASP A 77 -9.43 -11.09 28.09
CA ASP A 77 -10.48 -11.90 27.48
C ASP A 77 -10.56 -11.74 25.96
N LYS A 78 -9.77 -10.84 25.37
CA LYS A 78 -9.74 -10.64 23.91
C LYS A 78 -9.28 -11.93 23.22
N LYS A 79 -10.05 -12.32 22.21
CA LYS A 79 -9.82 -13.55 21.43
C LYS A 79 -9.33 -13.22 20.03
N CYS A 80 -8.59 -14.15 19.43
CA CYS A 80 -8.26 -14.09 18.02
C CYS A 80 -9.53 -14.26 17.18
N VAL A 81 -9.71 -13.44 16.14
CA VAL A 81 -10.91 -13.49 15.29
C VAL A 81 -10.97 -14.76 14.42
N SER A 82 -9.83 -15.29 13.98
CA SER A 82 -9.76 -16.50 13.14
C SER A 82 -10.01 -17.78 13.94
N CYS A 83 -9.33 -17.96 15.09
CA CYS A 83 -9.41 -19.23 15.85
C CYS A 83 -10.26 -19.17 17.14
N SER A 84 -10.74 -17.99 17.56
CA SER A 84 -11.52 -17.77 18.79
C SER A 84 -10.83 -18.15 20.12
N PHE A 85 -9.53 -18.44 20.12
CA PHE A 85 -8.75 -18.69 21.34
C PHE A 85 -8.22 -17.38 21.96
N PRO A 86 -7.90 -17.36 23.28
CA PRO A 86 -7.36 -16.17 23.95
C PRO A 86 -6.10 -15.62 23.26
N LEU A 87 -6.02 -14.30 23.08
CA LEU A 87 -4.96 -13.68 22.29
C LEU A 87 -3.58 -13.80 22.96
N LEU A 88 -3.53 -13.62 24.28
CA LEU A 88 -2.31 -13.53 25.09
C LEU A 88 -1.49 -14.84 25.17
N THR A 89 -1.98 -15.95 24.63
CA THR A 89 -1.28 -17.24 24.68
C THR A 89 -0.12 -17.35 23.69
N ARG A 90 -0.11 -16.51 22.64
CA ARG A 90 0.86 -16.55 21.54
C ARG A 90 1.21 -15.13 21.09
N ALA A 91 2.25 -14.99 20.25
CA ALA A 91 2.49 -13.73 19.56
C ALA A 91 1.25 -13.33 18.73
N PHE A 92 0.92 -12.04 18.73
CA PHE A 92 -0.30 -11.54 18.13
C PHE A 92 -0.10 -10.18 17.46
N TYR A 93 -0.99 -9.86 16.53
CA TYR A 93 -1.13 -8.55 15.90
C TYR A 93 -2.45 -7.92 16.30
N ILE A 94 -2.44 -6.59 16.46
CA ILE A 94 -3.63 -5.78 16.67
C ILE A 94 -3.59 -4.63 15.68
N PHE A 95 -4.66 -4.53 14.91
CA PHE A 95 -4.81 -3.46 13.95
C PHE A 95 -5.49 -2.24 14.58
N PRO A 96 -5.32 -1.03 14.02
CA PRO A 96 -6.02 0.18 14.45
C PRO A 96 -7.56 0.06 14.42
N CYS A 97 -8.09 -0.84 13.59
CA CYS A 97 -9.52 -1.21 13.56
C CYS A 97 -9.95 -2.14 14.71
N HIS A 98 -9.08 -2.38 15.70
CA HIS A 98 -9.27 -3.24 16.87
C HIS A 98 -9.35 -4.74 16.62
N HIS A 99 -9.32 -5.21 15.38
CA HIS A 99 -9.19 -6.64 15.10
C HIS A 99 -7.84 -7.20 15.55
N ALA A 100 -7.88 -8.38 16.16
CA ALA A 100 -6.72 -9.03 16.73
C ALA A 100 -6.60 -10.47 16.23
N PHE A 101 -5.38 -10.86 15.90
CA PHE A 101 -5.07 -12.18 15.36
C PHE A 101 -3.80 -12.71 16.00
N HIS A 102 -3.72 -14.03 16.22
CA HIS A 102 -2.41 -14.64 16.46
C HIS A 102 -1.54 -14.51 15.20
N ALA A 103 -0.23 -14.48 15.39
CA ALA A 103 0.70 -14.33 14.28
C ALA A 103 0.54 -15.44 13.24
N ASP A 104 0.42 -16.70 13.68
CA ASP A 104 0.21 -17.84 12.79
C ASP A 104 -1.14 -17.77 12.06
N CYS A 105 -2.21 -17.44 12.80
CA CYS A 105 -3.54 -17.31 12.22
C CYS A 105 -3.57 -16.21 11.15
N LEU A 106 -2.95 -15.05 11.41
CA LEU A 106 -2.91 -13.96 10.44
C LEU A 106 -2.14 -14.35 9.17
N VAL A 107 -1.00 -15.04 9.32
CA VAL A 107 -0.25 -15.55 8.16
C VAL A 107 -1.11 -16.48 7.32
N ASP A 108 -1.82 -17.40 7.96
CA ASP A 108 -2.64 -18.39 7.26
C ASP A 108 -3.86 -17.74 6.56
N GLU A 109 -4.48 -16.72 7.16
CA GLU A 109 -5.54 -15.92 6.53
C GLU A 109 -5.04 -15.05 5.37
N VAL A 110 -3.81 -14.53 5.43
CA VAL A 110 -3.24 -13.64 4.39
C VAL A 110 -2.72 -14.45 3.18
N LEU A 111 -2.22 -15.67 3.38
CA LEU A 111 -1.70 -16.55 2.34
C LEU A 111 -2.60 -16.76 1.10
N PRO A 112 -3.93 -16.97 1.21
CA PRO A 112 -4.81 -17.11 0.05
C PRO A 112 -4.94 -15.81 -0.77
N HIS A 113 -4.82 -14.64 -0.14
CA HIS A 113 -5.02 -13.36 -0.82
C HIS A 113 -3.75 -12.74 -1.41
N LEU A 114 -2.57 -13.27 -1.08
CA LEU A 114 -1.29 -12.77 -1.61
C LEU A 114 -1.03 -13.18 -3.06
N LYS A 115 -0.46 -12.24 -3.84
CA LYS A 115 -0.01 -12.50 -5.21
C LYS A 115 1.13 -13.54 -5.22
N GLY A 116 1.25 -14.33 -6.31
CA GLY A 116 2.18 -15.47 -6.39
C GLY A 116 3.65 -15.18 -6.06
N LYS A 117 4.17 -13.97 -6.30
CA LYS A 117 5.52 -13.57 -5.86
C LYS A 117 5.61 -13.35 -4.35
N GLN A 118 4.63 -12.64 -3.77
CA GLN A 118 4.58 -12.34 -2.34
C GLN A 118 4.31 -13.61 -1.52
N ARG A 119 3.41 -14.48 -2.00
CA ARG A 119 3.15 -15.78 -1.37
C ARG A 119 4.41 -16.63 -1.25
N LYS A 120 5.18 -16.77 -2.34
CA LYS A 120 6.47 -17.48 -2.31
C LYS A 120 7.47 -16.85 -1.35
N LYS A 121 7.52 -15.50 -1.28
CA LYS A 121 8.37 -14.79 -0.32
C LYS A 121 7.96 -15.12 1.12
N LEU A 122 6.66 -15.07 1.44
CA LEU A 122 6.14 -15.36 2.77
C LEU A 122 6.38 -16.81 3.19
N GLU A 123 6.13 -17.78 2.31
CA GLU A 123 6.40 -19.20 2.57
C GLU A 123 7.90 -19.46 2.82
N GLN A 124 8.78 -18.78 2.07
CA GLN A 124 10.23 -18.86 2.30
C GLN A 124 10.63 -18.25 3.64
N LEU A 125 10.07 -17.10 4.02
CA LEU A 125 10.31 -16.45 5.32
C LEU A 125 9.82 -17.34 6.47
N LYS A 126 8.58 -17.84 6.41
CA LYS A 126 8.01 -18.79 7.38
C LYS A 126 8.91 -20.03 7.56
N LYS A 127 9.42 -20.59 6.45
CA LYS A 127 10.32 -21.76 6.49
C LYS A 127 11.68 -21.45 7.10
N LYS A 128 12.21 -20.24 6.90
CA LYS A 128 13.50 -19.82 7.50
C LYS A 128 13.35 -19.60 9.01
N LEU A 129 12.28 -18.92 9.44
CA LEU A 129 11.98 -18.69 10.85
C LEU A 129 11.72 -20.01 11.60
N TYR A 130 10.92 -20.91 11.04
CA TYR A 130 10.65 -22.22 11.66
C TYR A 130 11.91 -23.08 11.83
N ARG A 131 12.88 -22.98 10.91
CA ARG A 131 14.16 -23.68 11.03
C ARG A 131 15.04 -23.15 12.17
N MET A 132 14.81 -21.90 12.59
CA MET A 132 15.55 -21.23 13.65
C MET A 132 14.90 -21.49 15.02
N ASP A 133 13.57 -21.53 15.08
CA ASP A 133 12.81 -21.74 16.33
C ASP A 133 12.75 -23.20 16.80
N ASP A 134 13.08 -24.19 15.96
CA ASP A 134 13.09 -25.61 16.34
C ASP A 134 14.21 -25.89 17.36
N PRO A 135 13.90 -26.27 18.63
CA PRO A 135 14.90 -26.52 19.67
C PRO A 135 15.61 -27.88 19.50
N SER A 136 15.16 -28.74 18.59
CA SER A 136 15.58 -30.14 18.52
C SER A 136 17.04 -30.26 18.07
N PRO A 137 17.95 -30.92 18.81
CA PRO A 137 19.30 -31.18 18.34
C PRO A 137 19.25 -32.17 17.18
N ARG A 138 19.68 -31.78 15.98
CA ARG A 138 19.81 -32.73 14.88
C ARG A 138 20.98 -33.68 15.18
N PRO A 139 20.75 -35.00 15.24
CA PRO A 139 21.84 -35.95 15.43
C PRO A 139 22.66 -36.00 14.13
N GLY A 140 23.82 -35.35 14.10
CA GLY A 140 24.81 -35.54 13.02
C GLY A 140 25.57 -34.34 12.48
N SER A 141 25.32 -33.09 12.92
CA SER A 141 26.10 -31.94 12.39
C SER A 141 27.42 -31.78 13.13
N ARG A 142 28.51 -32.34 12.57
CA ARG A 142 29.89 -32.24 13.11
C ARG A 142 30.60 -30.91 12.77
N ASN A 143 29.96 -30.00 12.05
CA ASN A 143 30.54 -28.69 11.69
C ASN A 143 29.75 -27.56 12.36
N ARG A 144 30.31 -27.02 13.45
CA ARG A 144 29.74 -25.88 14.21
C ARG A 144 29.75 -24.56 13.44
N GLU A 145 30.65 -24.36 12.48
CA GLU A 145 30.81 -23.07 11.77
C GLU A 145 29.73 -22.79 10.71
N ASN A 146 28.90 -23.79 10.36
CA ASN A 146 27.84 -23.68 9.35
C ASN A 146 26.46 -24.02 9.93
N ASP A 147 26.31 -23.99 11.25
CA ASP A 147 25.01 -24.18 11.90
C ASP A 147 24.11 -22.97 11.59
N PRO A 148 22.96 -23.13 10.90
CA PRO A 148 22.05 -22.04 10.60
C PRO A 148 21.46 -21.37 11.85
N ARG A 149 21.68 -21.92 13.05
CA ARG A 149 21.35 -21.30 14.35
C ARG A 149 22.39 -20.28 14.82
N ILE A 150 23.60 -20.28 14.26
CA ILE A 150 24.64 -19.28 14.52
C ILE A 150 24.56 -18.22 13.42
N MET A 151 23.44 -17.52 13.38
CA MET A 151 23.27 -16.31 12.56
C MET A 151 23.24 -15.11 13.52
N PRO A 152 23.70 -13.92 13.09
CA PRO A 152 23.58 -12.71 13.90
C PRO A 152 22.09 -12.48 14.26
N GLU A 153 21.79 -12.13 15.51
CA GLU A 153 20.43 -11.78 15.97
C GLU A 153 19.79 -10.74 15.04
N ASP A 154 20.57 -9.78 14.54
CA ASP A 154 20.19 -8.78 13.54
C ASP A 154 19.56 -9.37 12.27
N SER A 155 19.94 -10.59 11.88
CA SER A 155 19.39 -11.24 10.69
C SER A 155 18.00 -11.82 10.99
N PHE A 156 17.80 -12.40 12.16
CA PHE A 156 16.50 -12.94 12.57
C PHE A 156 15.46 -11.84 12.71
N GLU A 157 15.84 -10.73 13.36
CA GLU A 157 14.96 -9.57 13.52
C GLU A 157 14.59 -8.95 12.17
N LYS A 158 15.53 -8.87 11.22
CA LYS A 158 15.23 -8.45 9.84
C LYS A 158 14.26 -9.39 9.13
N LEU A 159 14.43 -10.71 9.27
CA LEU A 159 13.51 -11.68 8.66
C LEU A 159 12.10 -11.56 9.24
N LYS A 160 12.00 -11.32 10.56
CA LYS A 160 10.72 -11.09 11.23
C LYS A 160 10.09 -9.77 10.80
N ALA A 161 10.87 -8.69 10.72
CA ALA A 161 10.40 -7.40 10.22
C ALA A 161 9.89 -7.48 8.77
N ASP A 162 10.59 -8.21 7.90
CA ASP A 162 10.16 -8.48 6.51
C ASP A 162 8.84 -9.27 6.46
N GLN A 163 8.62 -10.18 7.41
CA GLN A 163 7.35 -10.90 7.55
C GLN A 163 6.25 -9.96 8.05
N ASP A 164 6.53 -9.18 9.09
CA ASP A 164 5.61 -8.21 9.69
C ASP A 164 5.14 -7.19 8.65
N GLU A 165 6.04 -6.65 7.83
CA GLU A 165 5.71 -5.70 6.76
C GLU A 165 4.74 -6.30 5.74
N LEU A 166 4.88 -7.58 5.43
CA LEU A 166 4.02 -8.24 4.45
C LEU A 166 2.65 -8.61 5.05
N VAL A 167 2.65 -9.18 6.25
CA VAL A 167 1.48 -9.78 6.89
C VAL A 167 0.61 -8.75 7.61
N ALA A 168 1.22 -7.72 8.20
CA ALA A 168 0.52 -6.67 8.95
C ALA A 168 0.29 -5.39 8.12
N SER A 169 0.46 -5.47 6.79
CA SER A 169 0.23 -4.34 5.88
C SER A 169 -1.21 -3.82 5.92
N GLU A 170 -2.19 -4.71 6.01
CA GLU A 170 -3.60 -4.36 6.15
C GLU A 170 -4.39 -5.42 6.94
N CYS A 171 -5.53 -5.02 7.50
CA CYS A 171 -6.40 -5.95 8.23
C CYS A 171 -7.22 -6.79 7.25
N VAL A 172 -7.19 -8.11 7.39
CA VAL A 172 -7.95 -9.05 6.54
C VAL A 172 -9.48 -8.82 6.53
N LEU A 173 -10.03 -8.16 7.55
CA LEU A 173 -11.48 -7.90 7.69
C LEU A 173 -11.90 -6.48 7.31
N CYS A 174 -10.98 -5.53 7.24
CA CYS A 174 -11.29 -4.11 6.99
C CYS A 174 -10.56 -3.52 5.78
N GLY A 175 -9.58 -4.24 5.24
CA GLY A 175 -8.75 -3.80 4.13
C GLY A 175 -9.25 -4.29 2.78
N GLU A 176 -8.37 -4.16 1.79
CA GLU A 176 -8.58 -4.60 0.42
C GLU A 176 -8.82 -6.11 0.32
N TYR A 177 -8.23 -6.91 1.22
CA TYR A 177 -8.50 -8.34 1.31
C TYR A 177 -10.00 -8.67 1.42
N MET A 178 -10.74 -7.97 2.28
CA MET A 178 -12.17 -8.17 2.44
C MET A 178 -12.95 -7.67 1.23
N ILE A 179 -12.52 -6.57 0.60
CA ILE A 179 -13.18 -6.05 -0.59
C ILE A 179 -13.09 -7.06 -1.75
N ARG A 180 -11.91 -7.66 -1.93
CA ARG A 180 -11.67 -8.66 -2.99
C ARG A 180 -12.44 -9.97 -2.77
N SER A 181 -12.86 -10.28 -1.55
CA SER A 181 -13.64 -11.49 -1.28
C SER A 181 -15.14 -11.32 -1.56
N ILE A 182 -15.64 -10.09 -1.72
CA ILE A 182 -17.07 -9.83 -2.01
C ILE A 182 -17.51 -10.48 -3.33
N ASP A 183 -16.65 -10.42 -4.35
CA ASP A 183 -16.93 -10.98 -5.67
C ASP A 183 -16.65 -12.50 -5.75
N GLN A 184 -16.14 -13.10 -4.67
CA GLN A 184 -15.86 -14.53 -4.64
C GLN A 184 -17.12 -15.31 -4.26
N PRO A 185 -17.47 -16.38 -5.02
CA PRO A 185 -18.59 -17.22 -4.65
C PRO A 185 -18.27 -17.95 -3.33
N PHE A 186 -19.27 -18.06 -2.46
CA PHE A 186 -19.14 -18.81 -1.19
C PHE A 186 -18.78 -20.28 -1.38
N ILE A 187 -19.11 -20.83 -2.55
CA ILE A 187 -18.81 -22.20 -2.95
C ILE A 187 -18.02 -22.11 -4.25
N THR A 188 -16.80 -22.61 -4.24
CA THR A 188 -16.00 -22.65 -5.46
C THR A 188 -16.61 -23.66 -6.44
N PRO A 189 -16.43 -23.50 -7.76
CA PRO A 189 -16.93 -24.46 -8.75
C PRO A 189 -16.42 -25.88 -8.52
N GLU A 190 -15.26 -26.02 -7.88
CA GLU A 190 -14.63 -27.30 -7.53
C GLU A 190 -15.29 -27.96 -6.31
N GLU A 191 -15.76 -27.17 -5.35
CA GLU A 191 -16.41 -27.64 -4.12
C GLU A 191 -17.93 -27.80 -4.26
N TYR A 192 -18.52 -27.26 -5.33
CA TYR A 192 -19.97 -27.22 -5.55
C TYR A 192 -20.61 -28.62 -5.50
N ASP A 193 -20.01 -29.58 -6.18
CA ASP A 193 -20.53 -30.95 -6.25
C ASP A 193 -20.43 -31.68 -4.91
N ASP A 194 -19.44 -31.36 -4.08
CA ASP A 194 -19.23 -32.00 -2.78
C ASP A 194 -20.10 -31.36 -1.69
N VAL A 195 -20.29 -30.04 -1.72
CA VAL A 195 -21.19 -29.34 -0.80
C VAL A 195 -22.64 -29.76 -1.03
N ILE A 196 -23.08 -29.88 -2.29
CA ILE A 196 -24.45 -30.34 -2.60
C ILE A 196 -24.72 -31.73 -2.06
N LYS A 197 -23.77 -32.67 -2.21
CA LYS A 197 -23.90 -34.03 -1.66
C LYS A 197 -23.97 -34.05 -0.14
N SER A 198 -23.42 -33.05 0.54
CA SER A 198 -23.46 -32.98 2.01
C SER A 198 -24.83 -32.54 2.57
N TRP A 199 -25.73 -32.06 1.71
CA TRP A 199 -27.07 -31.60 2.08
C TRP A 199 -28.17 -32.64 1.81
N GLU A 200 -27.82 -33.78 1.20
CA GLU A 200 -28.66 -34.99 1.08
C GLU A 200 -28.52 -35.89 2.32
#